data_AF-A0A7W9EHX9-F1
#
_entry.id   AF-A0A7W9EHX9-F1
#
_cell.length_a   1.000
_cell.length_b   1.000
_cell.length_c   1.000
_cell.angle_alpha   90.00
_cell.angle_beta   90.00
_cell.angle_gamma   90.00
#
_symmetry.space_group_name_H-M   'P 1'
#
loop_
_entity.id
_entity.type
_entity.pdbx_description
1 polymer ?
#
loop_
_entity_poly.entity_id
_entity_poly.type
_entity_poly.pdbx_seq_one_letter_code
_entity_poly.pdbx_strand_id
1 'polypeptide(L)'
;MKADPKWAATGIVALFAGLVAALLPAWRIESLVTDIGLPALLPAAAPPLGTTFRIGLILAAMAGAGAATWAAVGRFAPTRRVVRTVTRRADRHSDAPVREPVMAMRDLGTPFLDVGVRPPEQDIPRDLDLPLAAFDPTAIPETPLTPSEPVKPLYRAEPAIDAAPPVPADPPLPDPEPDPDPDPVIEHVRIETFEVTPSYRQPVLAAVPDIDDAPAITAPETEATIHALLDRLERGVRRRGGGPALVERAHSDDLDEALATLRRFAGR
;
A
#
# COMPACT_ATOMS: atom_id res chain seq x y z
N MET A 1 -20.73 11.17 18.71
CA MET A 1 -19.44 10.48 18.93
C MET A 1 -19.67 8.98 18.73
N LYS A 2 -19.07 8.35 17.72
CA LYS A 2 -19.12 6.88 17.56
C LYS A 2 -18.04 6.28 18.46
N ALA A 3 -18.43 5.44 19.43
CA ALA A 3 -17.46 4.76 20.27
C ALA A 3 -16.66 3.76 19.42
N ASP A 4 -15.33 3.76 19.55
CA ASP A 4 -14.52 2.77 18.84
C ASP A 4 -14.86 1.37 19.35
N PRO A 5 -15.06 0.39 18.46
CA PRO A 5 -15.44 -0.97 18.84
C PRO A 5 -14.41 -1.64 19.75
N LYS A 6 -13.16 -1.17 19.72
CA LYS A 6 -12.08 -1.66 20.60
C LYS A 6 -12.36 -1.33 22.07
N TRP A 7 -12.80 -0.11 22.37
CA TRP A 7 -13.12 0.31 23.74
C TRP A 7 -14.32 -0.45 24.29
N ALA A 8 -15.32 -0.70 23.43
CA ALA A 8 -16.48 -1.52 23.79
C ALA A 8 -16.07 -2.96 24.13
N ALA A 9 -15.24 -3.59 23.29
CA ALA A 9 -14.76 -4.95 23.52
C ALA A 9 -13.93 -5.07 24.81
N THR A 10 -12.99 -4.14 25.06
CA THR A 10 -12.19 -4.13 26.30
C THR A 10 -13.07 -3.93 27.53
N GLY A 11 -14.09 -3.06 27.44
CA GLY A 11 -15.03 -2.83 28.54
C GLY A 11 -15.85 -4.07 28.88
N ILE A 12 -16.35 -4.79 27.86
CA ILE A 12 -17.12 -6.02 28.05
C ILE A 12 -16.28 -7.11 28.72
N VAL A 13 -15.05 -7.33 28.25
CA VAL A 13 -14.16 -8.34 28.84
C VAL A 13 -13.79 -8.00 30.27
N ALA A 14 -13.46 -6.73 30.55
CA ALA A 14 -13.16 -6.28 31.91
C ALA A 14 -14.36 -6.49 32.85
N LEU A 15 -15.57 -6.10 32.42
CA LEU A 15 -16.79 -6.26 33.20
C LEU A 15 -17.11 -7.75 33.46
N PHE A 16 -16.96 -8.59 32.44
CA PHE A 16 -17.17 -10.03 32.59
C PHE A 16 -16.17 -10.65 33.58
N ALA A 17 -14.90 -10.27 33.52
CA ALA A 17 -13.89 -10.72 34.48
C ALA A 17 -14.24 -10.30 35.92
N GLY A 18 -14.70 -9.05 36.11
CA GLY A 18 -15.18 -8.58 37.41
C GLY A 18 -16.41 -9.33 37.92
N LEU A 19 -17.35 -9.62 37.03
CA LEU A 19 -18.56 -10.40 37.33
C LEU A 19 -18.19 -11.82 37.79
N VAL A 20 -17.32 -12.52 37.05
CA VAL A 20 -16.82 -13.84 37.44
C VAL A 20 -16.14 -13.80 38.81
N ALA A 21 -15.32 -12.78 39.07
CA ALA A 21 -14.68 -12.58 40.37
C ALA A 21 -15.71 -12.35 41.51
N ALA A 22 -16.80 -11.63 41.22
CA ALA A 22 -17.85 -11.35 42.20
C ALA A 22 -18.74 -12.57 42.51
N LEU A 23 -18.95 -13.47 41.54
CA LEU A 23 -19.72 -14.70 41.73
C LEU A 23 -18.95 -15.83 42.42
N LEU A 24 -17.62 -15.71 42.60
CA LEU A 24 -16.83 -16.71 43.30
C LEU A 24 -17.24 -16.81 44.77
N PRO A 25 -17.58 -18.01 45.28
CA PRO A 25 -17.91 -18.19 46.68
C PRO A 25 -16.74 -17.80 47.59
N ALA A 26 -17.06 -17.19 48.74
CA ALA A 26 -16.10 -16.76 49.76
C ALA A 26 -15.01 -17.78 50.08
N TRP A 27 -15.44 -19.02 50.34
CA TRP A 27 -14.57 -20.12 50.73
C TRP A 27 -13.57 -20.52 49.63
N ARG A 28 -13.91 -20.35 48.34
CA ARG A 28 -13.00 -20.61 47.21
C ARG A 28 -11.90 -19.56 47.10
N ILE A 29 -12.25 -18.30 47.37
CA ILE A 29 -11.28 -17.20 47.35
C ILE A 29 -10.32 -17.38 48.52
N GLU A 30 -10.84 -17.68 49.71
CA GLU A 30 -10.02 -17.95 50.90
C GLU A 30 -9.06 -19.12 50.68
N SER A 31 -9.55 -20.24 50.13
CA SER A 31 -8.68 -21.39 49.83
C SER A 31 -7.57 -21.02 48.84
N LEU A 32 -7.90 -20.35 47.73
CA LEU A 32 -6.89 -19.93 46.75
C LEU A 32 -5.85 -18.97 47.35
N VAL A 33 -6.28 -18.02 48.17
CA VAL A 33 -5.38 -17.06 48.82
C VAL A 33 -4.45 -17.76 49.81
N THR A 34 -4.97 -18.71 50.58
CA THR A 34 -4.16 -19.54 51.49
C THR A 34 -3.20 -20.45 50.72
N ASP A 35 -3.65 -21.08 49.64
CA ASP A 35 -2.82 -21.98 48.81
C ASP A 35 -1.68 -21.23 48.10
N ILE A 36 -1.92 -19.99 47.67
CA ILE A 36 -0.89 -19.11 47.08
C ILE A 36 0.11 -18.63 48.15
N GLY A 37 -0.21 -18.78 49.44
CA GLY A 37 0.64 -18.32 50.54
C GLY A 37 0.64 -16.81 50.72
N LEU A 38 -0.36 -16.10 50.19
CA LEU A 38 -0.47 -14.64 50.30
C LEU A 38 -0.44 -14.13 51.76
N PRO A 39 -1.04 -14.82 52.74
CA PRO A 39 -1.00 -14.38 54.14
C PRO A 39 0.43 -14.28 54.71
N ALA A 40 1.38 -15.04 54.17
CA ALA A 40 2.78 -14.98 54.61
C ALA A 40 3.49 -13.70 54.13
N LEU A 41 3.06 -13.13 53.01
CA LEU A 41 3.61 -11.89 52.46
C LEU A 41 2.87 -10.66 52.98
N LEU A 42 1.55 -10.78 53.14
CA LEU A 42 0.65 -9.71 53.56
C LEU A 42 -0.21 -10.23 54.72
N PRO A 43 0.19 -9.97 55.98
CA PRO A 43 -0.57 -10.40 57.15
C PRO A 43 -2.02 -9.87 57.15
N ALA A 44 -2.25 -8.73 56.49
CA ALA A 44 -3.58 -8.15 56.28
C ALA A 44 -4.50 -9.00 55.38
N ALA A 45 -3.98 -10.04 54.71
CA ALA A 45 -4.72 -11.01 53.92
C ALA A 45 -5.05 -12.31 54.68
N ALA A 46 -4.81 -12.36 56.00
CA ALA A 46 -5.23 -13.50 56.82
C ALA A 46 -6.77 -13.62 56.85
N PRO A 47 -7.34 -14.83 56.79
CA PRO A 47 -8.78 -15.03 56.89
C PRO A 47 -9.34 -14.52 58.23
N PRO A 48 -10.59 -14.01 58.27
CA PRO A 48 -11.57 -13.93 57.18
C PRO A 48 -11.29 -12.76 56.21
N LEU A 49 -11.39 -13.03 54.90
CA LEU A 49 -11.19 -11.99 53.88
C LEU A 49 -12.41 -11.05 53.87
N GLY A 50 -12.23 -9.87 54.45
CA GLY A 50 -13.26 -8.82 54.53
C GLY A 50 -13.79 -8.38 53.16
N THR A 51 -14.94 -7.69 53.17
CA THR A 51 -15.59 -7.15 51.95
C THR A 51 -14.67 -6.23 51.15
N THR A 52 -13.80 -5.47 51.83
CA THR A 52 -12.80 -4.59 51.22
C THR A 52 -11.83 -5.35 50.32
N PHE A 53 -11.33 -6.50 50.78
CA PHE A 53 -10.45 -7.35 49.99
C PHE A 53 -11.15 -7.85 48.73
N ARG A 54 -12.42 -8.25 48.83
CA ARG A 54 -13.20 -8.70 47.67
C ARG A 54 -13.41 -7.62 46.63
N ILE A 55 -13.76 -6.41 47.08
CA ILE A 55 -13.89 -5.25 46.19
C ILE A 55 -12.54 -4.99 45.50
N GLY A 56 -11.44 -5.03 46.26
CA GLY A 56 -10.09 -4.90 45.71
C GLY A 56 -9.77 -5.97 44.65
N LEU A 57 -10.12 -7.23 44.92
CA LEU A 57 -9.89 -8.35 44.01
C LEU A 57 -10.73 -8.24 42.71
N ILE A 58 -12.00 -7.84 42.82
CA ILE A 58 -12.87 -7.59 41.66
C ILE A 58 -12.27 -6.47 40.79
N LEU A 59 -11.89 -5.34 41.39
CA LEU A 59 -11.29 -4.22 40.67
C LEU A 59 -9.95 -4.62 40.01
N ALA A 60 -9.11 -5.38 40.72
CA ALA A 60 -7.85 -5.89 40.19
C ALA A 60 -8.08 -6.84 39.00
N ALA A 61 -9.08 -7.73 39.07
CA ALA A 61 -9.44 -8.63 37.97
C ALA A 61 -9.95 -7.85 36.75
N MET A 62 -10.82 -6.85 36.97
CA MET A 62 -11.33 -5.98 35.89
C MET A 62 -10.18 -5.22 35.21
N ALA A 63 -9.30 -4.58 35.99
CA ALA A 63 -8.18 -3.81 35.48
C ALA A 63 -7.18 -4.70 34.74
N GLY A 64 -6.83 -5.86 35.31
CA GLY A 64 -5.91 -6.82 34.71
C GLY A 64 -6.42 -7.38 33.38
N ALA A 65 -7.67 -7.85 33.35
CA ALA A 65 -8.28 -8.38 32.13
C ALA A 65 -8.45 -7.28 31.05
N GLY A 66 -8.86 -6.09 31.45
CA GLY A 66 -8.98 -4.93 30.56
C GLY A 66 -7.64 -4.55 29.93
N ALA A 67 -6.58 -4.44 30.74
CA ALA A 67 -5.23 -4.12 30.27
C ALA A 67 -4.66 -5.21 29.35
N ALA A 68 -4.81 -6.48 29.72
CA ALA A 68 -4.36 -7.61 28.91
C ALA A 68 -5.09 -7.65 27.56
N THR A 69 -6.40 -7.43 27.54
CA THR A 69 -7.19 -7.37 26.31
C THR A 69 -6.78 -6.19 25.45
N TRP A 70 -6.60 -5.01 26.05
CA TRP A 70 -6.13 -3.83 25.32
C TRP A 70 -4.73 -4.05 24.71
N ALA A 71 -3.81 -4.65 25.45
CA ALA A 71 -2.46 -4.99 24.97
C ALA A 71 -2.51 -6.03 23.84
N ALA A 72 -3.35 -7.06 23.99
CA ALA A 72 -3.55 -8.08 22.96
C ALA A 72 -4.14 -7.46 21.68
N VAL A 73 -5.15 -6.60 21.81
CA VAL A 73 -5.72 -5.86 20.68
C VAL A 73 -4.66 -4.94 20.07
N GLY A 74 -3.85 -4.24 20.86
CA GLY A 74 -2.76 -3.39 20.35
C GLY A 74 -1.70 -4.18 19.58
N ARG A 75 -1.41 -5.41 20.02
CA ARG A 75 -0.37 -6.26 19.42
C ARG A 75 -0.85 -7.06 18.21
N PHE A 76 -2.10 -7.54 18.24
CA PHE A 76 -2.64 -8.43 17.22
C PHE A 76 -3.66 -7.78 16.29
N ALA A 77 -4.21 -6.61 16.63
CA ALA A 77 -5.07 -5.92 15.68
C ALA A 77 -4.23 -5.57 14.45
N PRO A 78 -4.65 -5.97 13.24
CA PRO A 78 -3.96 -5.59 12.04
C PRO A 78 -3.90 -4.06 12.03
N THR A 79 -2.70 -3.50 11.97
CA THR A 79 -2.56 -2.09 11.65
C THR A 79 -3.24 -1.95 10.31
N ARG A 80 -4.41 -1.27 10.28
CA ARG A 80 -5.01 -0.88 9.02
C ARG A 80 -3.97 0.02 8.38
N ARG A 81 -3.16 -0.56 7.48
CA ARG A 81 -2.34 0.24 6.59
C ARG A 81 -3.35 1.05 5.82
N VAL A 82 -3.45 2.33 6.19
CA VAL A 82 -4.03 3.32 5.32
C VAL A 82 -3.16 3.21 4.08
N VAL A 83 -3.66 2.53 3.05
CA VAL A 83 -3.06 2.54 1.73
C VAL A 83 -3.19 3.99 1.32
N ARG A 84 -2.18 4.79 1.63
CA ARG A 84 -1.98 6.07 0.98
C ARG A 84 -1.77 5.68 -0.46
N THR A 85 -2.82 5.75 -1.25
CA THR A 85 -2.69 5.71 -2.70
C THR A 85 -1.62 6.75 -3.01
N VAL A 86 -0.51 6.29 -3.58
CA VAL A 86 0.57 7.18 -3.99
C VAL A 86 -0.05 8.01 -5.11
N THR A 87 -0.63 9.14 -4.75
CA THR A 87 -1.13 10.13 -5.70
C THR A 87 0.08 10.51 -6.53
N ARG A 88 0.02 10.23 -7.83
CA ARG A 88 1.11 10.59 -8.74
C ARG A 88 1.29 12.10 -8.62
N ARG A 89 2.54 12.57 -8.71
CA ARG A 89 2.83 14.01 -8.62
C ARG A 89 2.02 14.82 -9.63
N ALA A 90 1.72 14.21 -10.78
CA ALA A 90 0.87 14.74 -11.83
C ALA A 90 -0.60 14.96 -11.41
N ASP A 91 -1.13 14.12 -10.51
CA ASP A 91 -2.52 14.20 -10.04
C ASP A 91 -2.66 15.12 -8.80
N ARG A 92 -1.55 15.74 -8.36
CA ARG A 92 -1.53 16.70 -7.24
C ARG A 92 -1.69 18.13 -7.75
N HIS A 93 -2.65 18.36 -8.64
CA HIS A 93 -3.03 19.69 -9.10
C HIS A 93 -4.19 20.22 -8.24
N SER A 94 -4.18 21.51 -7.88
CA SER A 94 -5.25 22.12 -7.04
C SER A 94 -6.63 22.04 -7.70
N ASP A 95 -6.65 22.16 -9.02
CA ASP A 95 -7.88 22.38 -9.79
C ASP A 95 -8.45 21.09 -10.40
N ALA A 96 -7.75 19.96 -10.30
CA ALA A 96 -8.22 18.70 -10.86
C ALA A 96 -8.65 17.75 -9.73
N PRO A 97 -9.86 17.17 -9.79
CA PRO A 97 -10.26 16.14 -8.84
C PRO A 97 -9.33 14.93 -8.95
N VAL A 98 -9.02 14.32 -7.80
CA VAL A 98 -8.14 13.14 -7.73
C VAL A 98 -8.76 12.00 -8.52
N ARG A 99 -8.07 11.56 -9.58
CA ARG A 99 -8.48 10.41 -10.39
C ARG A 99 -8.19 9.12 -9.65
N GLU A 100 -9.08 8.13 -9.78
CA GLU A 100 -8.82 6.79 -9.26
C GLU A 100 -7.59 6.18 -9.98
N PRO A 101 -6.73 5.44 -9.26
CA PRO A 101 -5.60 4.77 -9.89
C PRO A 101 -6.12 3.76 -10.92
N VAL A 102 -5.60 3.85 -12.14
CA VAL A 102 -5.96 2.95 -13.25
C VAL A 102 -5.57 1.51 -12.89
N MET A 103 -6.55 0.63 -12.77
CA MET A 103 -6.33 -0.77 -12.41
C MET A 103 -6.20 -1.60 -13.69
N ALA A 104 -5.06 -2.28 -13.85
CA ALA A 104 -4.75 -3.05 -15.06
C ALA A 104 -5.86 -4.06 -15.44
N MET A 105 -6.52 -4.68 -14.47
CA MET A 105 -7.58 -5.65 -14.74
C MET A 105 -8.96 -5.02 -15.01
N ARG A 106 -9.23 -3.81 -14.51
CA ARG A 106 -10.54 -3.15 -14.65
C ARG A 106 -10.57 -2.23 -15.86
N ASP A 107 -9.52 -1.45 -16.02
CA ASP A 107 -9.52 -0.29 -16.91
C ASP A 107 -8.71 -0.53 -18.20
N LEU A 108 -7.76 -1.49 -18.20
CA LEU A 108 -6.95 -1.84 -19.37
C LEU A 108 -7.44 -3.11 -20.12
N GLY A 109 -8.51 -3.76 -19.63
CA GLY A 109 -8.99 -5.04 -20.18
C GLY A 109 -8.06 -6.21 -19.85
N THR A 110 -8.28 -7.36 -20.49
CA THR A 110 -7.35 -8.51 -20.42
C THR A 110 -6.03 -8.10 -21.06
N PRO A 111 -4.94 -7.95 -20.28
CA PRO A 111 -3.69 -7.46 -20.85
C PRO A 111 -3.15 -8.48 -21.83
N PHE A 112 -3.24 -8.17 -23.13
CA PHE A 112 -2.54 -8.81 -24.25
C PHE A 112 -2.41 -10.34 -24.20
N LEU A 113 -3.41 -11.04 -23.65
CA LEU A 113 -3.50 -12.50 -23.69
C LEU A 113 -4.08 -13.00 -25.02
N ASP A 114 -4.09 -12.16 -26.05
CA ASP A 114 -4.09 -12.60 -27.43
C ASP A 114 -2.72 -13.24 -27.74
N VAL A 115 -2.50 -14.41 -27.14
CA VAL A 115 -1.50 -15.38 -27.57
C VAL A 115 -2.05 -15.98 -28.86
N GLY A 116 -2.11 -15.15 -29.91
CA GLY A 116 -2.15 -15.65 -31.27
C GLY A 116 -0.93 -16.54 -31.46
N VAL A 117 -1.11 -17.65 -32.17
CA VAL A 117 0.00 -18.50 -32.62
C VAL A 117 1.03 -17.58 -33.27
N ARG A 118 2.15 -17.33 -32.59
CA ARG A 118 3.24 -16.55 -33.16
C ARG A 118 3.65 -17.31 -34.42
N PRO A 119 3.58 -16.69 -35.62
CA PRO A 119 4.10 -17.35 -36.81
C PRO A 119 5.55 -17.79 -36.51
N PRO A 120 5.97 -18.97 -37.01
CA PRO A 120 7.28 -19.51 -36.70
C PRO A 120 8.35 -18.45 -36.99
N GLU A 121 9.25 -18.25 -36.03
CA GLU A 121 10.38 -17.32 -36.17
C GLU A 121 11.22 -17.79 -37.35
N GLN A 122 11.31 -16.97 -38.41
CA GLN A 122 12.08 -17.30 -39.60
C GLN A 122 13.56 -17.01 -39.32
N ASP A 123 14.43 -17.96 -39.65
CA ASP A 123 15.87 -17.77 -39.56
C ASP A 123 16.32 -16.59 -40.42
N ILE A 124 17.20 -15.75 -39.86
CA ILE A 124 17.80 -14.63 -40.59
C ILE A 124 18.60 -15.21 -41.77
N PRO A 125 18.35 -14.78 -43.02
CA PRO A 125 19.10 -15.25 -44.17
C PRO A 125 20.58 -14.90 -44.01
N ARG A 126 21.45 -15.80 -44.47
CA ARG A 126 22.90 -15.53 -44.53
C ARG A 126 23.26 -14.45 -45.54
N ASP A 127 22.35 -14.14 -46.45
CA ASP A 127 22.52 -13.15 -47.51
C ASP A 127 21.66 -11.92 -47.19
N LEU A 128 22.33 -10.83 -46.79
CA LEU A 128 21.72 -9.55 -46.41
C LEU A 128 21.37 -8.68 -47.63
N ASP A 129 21.77 -9.09 -48.84
CA ASP A 129 21.49 -8.36 -50.07
C ASP A 129 20.10 -8.71 -50.65
N LEU A 130 19.37 -9.65 -50.02
CA LEU A 130 18.00 -9.98 -50.39
C LEU A 130 17.06 -8.81 -50.04
N PRO A 131 16.28 -8.27 -51.00
CA PRO A 131 15.37 -7.15 -50.72
C PRO A 131 14.31 -7.55 -49.69
N LEU A 132 14.01 -6.66 -48.73
CA LEU A 132 13.03 -6.89 -47.65
C LEU A 132 11.65 -7.34 -48.16
N ALA A 133 11.26 -6.93 -49.38
CA ALA A 133 10.02 -7.33 -50.04
C ALA A 133 9.90 -8.86 -50.28
N ALA A 134 11.02 -9.60 -50.27
CA ALA A 134 11.01 -11.05 -50.40
C ALA A 134 10.57 -11.78 -49.12
N PHE A 135 10.71 -11.16 -47.95
CA PHE A 135 10.31 -11.74 -46.64
C PHE A 135 8.84 -11.47 -46.33
N ASP A 136 8.39 -10.27 -46.68
CA ASP A 136 7.01 -9.87 -46.50
C ASP A 136 6.54 -9.11 -47.75
N PRO A 137 5.93 -9.81 -48.73
CA PRO A 137 5.41 -9.16 -49.92
C PRO A 137 4.26 -8.18 -49.62
N THR A 138 3.71 -8.21 -48.40
CA THR A 138 2.68 -7.27 -47.96
C THR A 138 3.24 -6.03 -47.25
N ALA A 139 4.51 -6.04 -46.83
CA ALA A 139 5.14 -4.92 -46.13
C ALA A 139 5.39 -3.69 -47.01
N ILE A 140 5.57 -3.89 -48.32
CA ILE A 140 5.74 -2.80 -49.29
C ILE A 140 4.63 -2.93 -50.34
N PRO A 141 3.54 -2.17 -50.25
CA PRO A 141 2.50 -2.21 -51.25
C PRO A 141 3.05 -1.76 -52.62
N GLU A 142 2.69 -2.48 -53.69
CA GLU A 142 3.11 -2.14 -55.06
C GLU A 142 2.70 -0.73 -55.48
N THR A 143 1.62 -0.22 -54.88
CA THR A 143 1.14 1.14 -55.07
C THR A 143 1.47 1.97 -53.83
N PRO A 144 2.18 3.10 -53.96
CA PRO A 144 2.39 4.02 -52.85
C PRO A 144 1.05 4.41 -52.22
N LEU A 145 0.98 4.40 -50.90
CA LEU A 145 -0.20 4.85 -50.16
C LEU A 145 -0.51 6.30 -50.56
N THR A 146 -1.79 6.58 -50.81
CA THR A 146 -2.26 7.95 -51.01
C THR A 146 -1.92 8.78 -49.77
N PRO A 147 -1.32 9.98 -49.93
CA PRO A 147 -1.06 10.88 -48.81
C PRO A 147 -2.33 11.06 -47.97
N SER A 148 -2.20 10.97 -46.64
CA SER A 148 -3.32 11.23 -45.73
C SER A 148 -3.88 12.62 -46.00
N GLU A 149 -5.21 12.74 -46.05
CA GLU A 149 -5.86 14.04 -46.19
C GLU A 149 -5.44 14.97 -45.05
N PRO A 150 -5.24 16.28 -45.34
CA PRO A 150 -4.92 17.25 -44.30
C PRO A 150 -6.02 17.27 -43.26
N VAL A 151 -5.65 16.93 -42.01
CA VAL A 151 -6.58 16.90 -40.89
C VAL A 151 -7.16 18.30 -40.67
N LYS A 152 -8.49 18.41 -40.68
CA LYS A 152 -9.18 19.65 -40.40
C LYS A 152 -8.82 20.13 -38.99
N PRO A 153 -8.43 21.40 -38.78
CA PRO A 153 -8.10 21.89 -37.46
C PRO A 153 -9.30 21.72 -36.51
N LEU A 154 -9.05 21.06 -35.37
CA LEU A 154 -10.04 20.78 -34.32
C LEU A 154 -10.57 22.06 -33.65
N TYR A 155 -9.87 23.18 -33.81
CA TYR A 155 -10.26 24.46 -33.24
C TYR A 155 -10.54 25.47 -34.35
N ARG A 156 -11.81 25.88 -34.46
CA ARG A 156 -12.19 27.14 -35.10
C ARG A 156 -12.36 28.12 -33.95
N ALA A 157 -11.45 29.09 -33.82
CA ALA A 157 -11.70 30.25 -32.97
C ALA A 157 -13.01 30.89 -33.44
N GLU A 158 -14.03 30.89 -32.59
CA GLU A 158 -15.24 31.66 -32.86
C GLU A 158 -14.83 33.13 -32.94
N PRO A 159 -15.17 33.84 -34.03
CA PRO A 159 -14.96 35.28 -34.07
C PRO A 159 -15.79 35.88 -32.93
N ALA A 160 -15.13 36.68 -32.09
CA ALA A 160 -15.79 37.44 -31.04
C ALA A 160 -16.99 38.19 -31.64
N ILE A 161 -18.19 37.79 -31.24
CA ILE A 161 -19.41 38.49 -31.59
C ILE A 161 -19.43 39.76 -30.75
N ASP A 162 -18.83 40.83 -31.29
CA ASP A 162 -19.16 42.20 -30.92
C ASP A 162 -20.60 42.47 -31.39
N ALA A 163 -21.56 42.40 -30.47
CA ALA A 163 -22.79 43.22 -30.42
C ALA A 163 -23.81 42.59 -29.46
N ALA A 164 -23.65 42.82 -28.16
CA ALA A 164 -24.80 42.83 -27.27
C ALA A 164 -25.54 44.18 -27.43
N PRO A 165 -26.87 44.21 -27.64
CA PRO A 165 -27.62 45.45 -27.72
C PRO A 165 -27.66 46.17 -26.36
N PRO A 166 -27.74 47.52 -26.33
CA PRO A 166 -27.78 48.27 -25.08
C PRO A 166 -29.06 47.95 -24.31
N VAL A 167 -28.89 47.48 -23.07
CA VAL A 167 -29.96 47.30 -22.09
C VAL A 167 -30.50 48.70 -21.70
N PRO A 168 -31.83 48.93 -21.69
CA PRO A 168 -32.42 50.21 -21.29
C PRO A 168 -32.12 50.52 -19.82
N ALA A 169 -31.75 51.77 -19.55
CA ALA A 169 -31.32 52.27 -18.25
C ALA A 169 -32.42 52.18 -17.18
N ASP A 170 -32.08 51.52 -16.07
CA ASP A 170 -32.81 51.62 -14.80
C ASP A 170 -32.63 53.02 -14.16
N PRO A 171 -33.59 53.48 -13.33
CA PRO A 171 -33.53 54.78 -12.65
C PRO A 171 -32.31 54.89 -11.70
N PRO A 172 -31.81 56.12 -11.46
CA PRO A 172 -30.57 56.34 -10.73
C PRO A 172 -30.69 55.85 -9.28
N LEU A 173 -29.81 54.92 -8.92
CA LEU A 173 -29.51 54.58 -7.53
C LEU A 173 -28.88 55.81 -6.84
N PRO A 174 -29.16 56.04 -5.54
CA PRO A 174 -28.50 57.08 -4.77
C PRO A 174 -26.98 56.82 -4.70
N ASP A 175 -26.21 57.90 -4.78
CA ASP A 175 -24.74 57.89 -4.80
C ASP A 175 -24.18 57.02 -3.66
N PRO A 176 -23.38 55.99 -3.95
CA PRO A 176 -22.61 55.31 -2.92
C PRO A 176 -21.58 56.28 -2.35
N GLU A 177 -21.50 56.35 -1.01
CA GLU A 177 -20.41 57.04 -0.32
C GLU A 177 -19.05 56.59 -0.88
N PRO A 178 -18.10 57.51 -1.08
CA PRO A 178 -16.79 57.17 -1.61
C PRO A 178 -16.06 56.26 -0.62
N ASP A 179 -15.92 54.98 -0.97
CA ASP A 179 -14.95 54.09 -0.36
C ASP A 179 -13.55 54.71 -0.55
N PRO A 180 -12.70 54.73 0.49
CA PRO A 180 -11.35 55.23 0.36
C PRO A 180 -10.56 54.37 -0.64
N ASP A 181 -10.00 55.02 -1.66
CA ASP A 181 -9.13 54.41 -2.65
C ASP A 181 -8.08 53.51 -1.96
N PRO A 182 -8.01 52.21 -2.27
CA PRO A 182 -6.89 51.40 -1.81
C PRO A 182 -5.63 51.89 -2.55
N ASP A 183 -4.65 52.32 -1.77
CA ASP A 183 -3.31 52.64 -2.26
C ASP A 183 -2.82 51.54 -3.22
N PRO A 184 -2.26 51.88 -4.40
CA PRO A 184 -1.66 50.89 -5.28
C PRO A 184 -0.46 50.28 -4.56
N VAL A 185 -0.65 49.08 -4.01
CA VAL A 185 0.43 48.20 -3.59
C VAL A 185 1.17 47.79 -4.86
N ILE A 186 2.11 48.62 -5.28
CA ILE A 186 3.18 48.22 -6.20
C ILE A 186 4.07 47.29 -5.39
N GLU A 187 3.67 46.03 -5.25
CA GLU A 187 4.61 44.97 -4.92
C GLU A 187 5.58 44.90 -6.09
N HIS A 188 6.72 45.56 -5.94
CA HIS A 188 7.91 45.21 -6.68
C HIS A 188 8.22 43.76 -6.33
N VAL A 189 7.70 42.83 -7.12
CA VAL A 189 8.07 41.43 -7.13
C VAL A 189 9.54 41.39 -7.52
N ARG A 190 10.39 41.54 -6.50
CA ARG A 190 11.82 41.30 -6.58
C ARG A 190 11.94 39.81 -6.83
N ILE A 191 12.16 39.44 -8.08
CA ILE A 191 12.51 38.08 -8.45
C ILE A 191 13.85 37.80 -7.76
N GLU A 192 13.80 37.16 -6.60
CA GLU A 192 14.97 36.58 -5.97
C GLU A 192 15.46 35.47 -6.89
N THR A 193 16.49 35.79 -7.68
CA THR A 193 17.23 34.82 -8.47
C THR A 193 17.90 33.88 -7.48
N PHE A 194 17.26 32.75 -7.20
CA PHE A 194 17.84 31.70 -6.38
C PHE A 194 19.13 31.23 -7.04
N GLU A 195 20.26 31.33 -6.34
CA GLU A 195 21.48 30.66 -6.74
C GLU A 195 21.19 29.16 -6.73
N VAL A 196 21.12 28.56 -7.92
CA VAL A 196 21.08 27.11 -8.10
C VAL A 196 22.41 26.58 -7.61
N THR A 197 22.49 26.31 -6.30
CA THR A 197 23.56 25.50 -5.75
C THR A 197 23.28 24.08 -6.24
N PRO A 198 24.09 23.53 -7.17
CA PRO A 198 23.89 22.15 -7.59
C PRO A 198 24.04 21.30 -6.33
N SER A 199 22.97 20.62 -5.96
CA SER A 199 23.01 19.66 -4.88
C SER A 199 23.95 18.54 -5.32
N TYR A 200 25.22 18.65 -4.96
CA TYR A 200 26.20 17.60 -5.12
C TYR A 200 25.72 16.46 -4.22
N ARG A 201 24.93 15.56 -4.81
CA ARG A 201 24.61 14.28 -4.20
C ARG A 201 25.93 13.53 -4.14
N GLN A 202 26.63 13.64 -3.01
CA GLN A 202 27.72 12.74 -2.70
C GLN A 202 27.17 11.32 -2.91
N PRO A 203 27.75 10.53 -3.83
CA PRO A 203 27.47 9.11 -3.83
C PRO A 203 28.07 8.60 -2.52
N VAL A 204 27.22 8.41 -1.53
CA VAL A 204 27.56 7.53 -0.41
C VAL A 204 27.68 6.16 -1.04
N LEU A 205 28.90 5.83 -1.45
CA LEU A 205 29.38 4.47 -1.63
C LEU A 205 29.17 3.78 -0.29
N ALA A 206 27.95 3.32 -0.04
CA ALA A 206 27.74 2.23 0.88
C ALA A 206 28.63 1.11 0.34
N ALA A 207 29.62 0.71 1.14
CA ALA A 207 30.48 -0.42 0.85
C ALA A 207 29.57 -1.58 0.41
N VAL A 208 29.62 -1.89 -0.88
CA VAL A 208 29.08 -3.14 -1.39
C VAL A 208 29.83 -4.21 -0.60
N PRO A 209 29.15 -5.09 0.16
CA PRO A 209 29.83 -6.20 0.79
C PRO A 209 30.55 -6.97 -0.31
N ASP A 210 31.84 -7.21 -0.11
CA ASP A 210 32.73 -7.97 -0.98
C ASP A 210 32.00 -9.21 -1.50
N ILE A 211 31.69 -9.24 -2.80
CA ILE A 211 31.15 -10.42 -3.50
C ILE A 211 32.32 -11.09 -4.26
N ASP A 212 33.51 -11.08 -3.67
CA ASP A 212 34.73 -11.59 -4.30
C ASP A 212 34.90 -13.12 -4.18
N ASP A 213 33.94 -13.84 -3.61
CA ASP A 213 33.95 -15.31 -3.52
C ASP A 213 32.79 -16.02 -4.27
N ALA A 214 32.11 -15.33 -5.18
CA ALA A 214 31.17 -16.00 -6.09
C ALA A 214 31.94 -16.47 -7.35
N PRO A 215 32.11 -17.78 -7.61
CA PRO A 215 32.77 -18.24 -8.81
C PRO A 215 32.03 -17.71 -10.05
N ALA A 216 32.80 -17.12 -10.97
CA ALA A 216 32.31 -16.61 -12.23
C ALA A 216 31.50 -17.69 -12.96
N ILE A 217 30.24 -17.38 -13.28
CA ILE A 217 29.33 -18.24 -14.01
C ILE A 217 29.75 -18.21 -15.49
N THR A 218 30.85 -18.88 -15.82
CA THR A 218 31.40 -18.93 -17.19
C THR A 218 31.26 -20.31 -17.85
N ALA A 219 30.57 -21.25 -17.23
CA ALA A 219 30.19 -22.50 -17.86
C ALA A 219 28.67 -22.73 -17.75
N PRO A 220 27.97 -23.08 -18.84
CA PRO A 220 26.63 -23.63 -18.76
C PRO A 220 26.73 -25.07 -18.24
N GLU A 221 27.09 -25.24 -16.97
CA GLU A 221 26.94 -26.52 -16.29
C GLU A 221 25.45 -26.67 -15.95
N THR A 222 24.73 -27.33 -16.85
CA THR A 222 23.35 -27.82 -16.68
C THR A 222 23.25 -28.95 -15.65
N GLU A 223 24.15 -29.00 -14.67
CA GLU A 223 24.16 -29.94 -13.53
C GLU A 223 23.76 -29.25 -12.22
N ALA A 224 23.02 -28.15 -12.28
CA ALA A 224 22.19 -27.75 -11.15
C ALA A 224 21.10 -28.83 -10.98
N THR A 225 21.46 -29.91 -10.27
CA THR A 225 20.54 -30.98 -9.90
C THR A 225 19.25 -30.36 -9.39
N ILE A 226 18.09 -30.92 -9.77
CA ILE A 226 16.76 -30.36 -9.48
C ILE A 226 16.62 -29.92 -8.00
N HIS A 227 17.29 -30.62 -7.09
CA HIS A 227 17.39 -30.30 -5.68
C HIS A 227 18.05 -28.94 -5.38
N ALA A 228 19.13 -28.56 -6.08
CA ALA A 228 19.80 -27.27 -5.89
C ALA A 228 18.92 -26.08 -6.31
N LEU A 229 18.11 -26.26 -7.37
CA LEU A 229 17.14 -25.27 -7.81
C LEU A 229 16.01 -25.13 -6.79
N LEU A 230 15.50 -26.24 -6.24
CA LEU A 230 14.48 -26.22 -5.21
C LEU A 230 14.96 -25.58 -3.91
N ASP A 231 16.18 -25.92 -3.47
CA ASP A 231 16.78 -25.33 -2.28
C ASP A 231 17.01 -23.82 -2.42
N ARG A 232 17.40 -23.37 -3.62
CA ARG A 232 17.56 -21.95 -3.93
C ARG A 232 16.22 -21.22 -4.00
N LEU A 233 15.18 -21.88 -4.55
CA LEU A 233 13.82 -21.35 -4.59
C LEU A 233 13.25 -21.22 -3.17
N GLU A 234 13.39 -22.25 -2.33
CA GLU A 234 12.93 -22.25 -0.94
C GLU A 234 13.62 -21.14 -0.13
N ARG A 235 14.94 -20.96 -0.30
CA ARG A 235 15.67 -19.82 0.27
C ARG A 235 15.17 -18.47 -0.25
N GLY A 236 14.88 -18.38 -1.55
CA GLY A 236 14.35 -17.18 -2.19
C GLY A 236 12.96 -16.78 -1.67
N VAL A 237 12.08 -17.76 -1.47
CA VAL A 237 10.72 -17.59 -0.92
C VAL A 237 10.81 -17.18 0.55
N ARG A 238 11.60 -17.87 1.38
CA ARG A 238 11.80 -17.50 2.79
C ARG A 238 12.37 -16.09 2.97
N ARG A 239 13.29 -15.68 2.09
CA ARG A 239 13.87 -14.32 2.11
C ARG A 239 12.83 -13.26 1.72
N ARG A 240 11.87 -13.59 0.86
CA ARG A 240 10.77 -12.69 0.44
C ARG A 240 9.60 -12.65 1.43
N GLY A 241 9.28 -13.76 2.08
CA GLY A 241 8.20 -13.86 3.09
C GLY A 241 8.43 -13.05 4.37
N GLY A 242 9.63 -12.50 4.58
CA GLY A 242 9.93 -11.52 5.63
C GLY A 242 9.71 -10.05 5.23
N GLY A 243 9.42 -9.78 3.94
CA GLY A 243 9.09 -8.46 3.40
C GLY A 243 7.60 -8.14 3.50
N PRO A 244 7.18 -6.87 3.32
CA PRO A 244 5.84 -6.41 3.70
C PRO A 244 4.75 -7.06 2.85
N ALA A 245 4.14 -8.08 3.45
CA ALA A 245 3.02 -8.88 2.96
C ALA A 245 1.81 -8.04 2.54
N LEU A 246 1.51 -8.12 1.25
CA LEU A 246 0.16 -7.99 0.71
C LEU A 246 -0.15 -9.35 0.11
N VAL A 247 -1.22 -10.00 0.59
CA VAL A 247 -1.88 -11.22 0.06
C VAL A 247 -1.51 -12.60 0.68
N GLU A 248 -0.44 -12.73 1.47
CA GLU A 248 0.23 -14.04 1.64
C GLU A 248 -0.25 -15.01 2.76
N ARG A 249 -1.43 -14.84 3.38
CA ARG A 249 -1.90 -15.81 4.41
C ARG A 249 -2.87 -16.88 3.93
N ALA A 250 -3.51 -16.70 2.79
CA ALA A 250 -4.36 -17.75 2.18
C ALA A 250 -3.60 -18.59 1.13
N HIS A 251 -2.38 -18.17 0.75
CA HIS A 251 -1.56 -18.83 -0.27
C HIS A 251 -0.29 -19.48 0.31
N SER A 252 0.07 -19.24 1.58
CA SER A 252 1.22 -19.89 2.21
C SER A 252 1.01 -21.40 2.32
N ASP A 253 -0.19 -21.81 2.74
CA ASP A 253 -0.51 -23.22 2.97
C ASP A 253 -0.56 -23.99 1.64
N ASP A 254 -1.08 -23.36 0.58
CA ASP A 254 -1.15 -23.90 -0.78
C ASP A 254 0.25 -24.00 -1.44
N LEU A 255 1.14 -23.05 -1.12
CA LEU A 255 2.51 -23.03 -1.64
C LEU A 255 3.40 -24.09 -0.96
N ASP A 256 3.23 -24.30 0.34
CA ASP A 256 3.91 -25.37 1.08
C ASP A 256 3.45 -26.76 0.58
N GLU A 257 2.17 -26.92 0.25
CA GLU A 257 1.62 -28.15 -0.34
C GLU A 257 2.14 -28.39 -1.77
N ALA A 258 2.24 -27.34 -2.59
CA ALA A 258 2.84 -27.42 -3.92
C ALA A 258 4.33 -27.81 -3.87
N LEU A 259 5.10 -27.25 -2.93
CA LEU A 259 6.50 -27.60 -2.74
C LEU A 259 6.68 -29.05 -2.25
N ALA A 260 5.83 -29.51 -1.33
CA ALA A 260 5.81 -30.89 -0.89
C ALA A 260 5.51 -31.87 -2.03
N THR A 261 4.56 -31.50 -2.89
CA THR A 261 4.18 -32.29 -4.08
C THR A 261 5.34 -32.38 -5.07
N LEU A 262 6.02 -31.26 -5.34
CA LEU A 262 7.16 -31.23 -6.27
C LEU A 262 8.35 -32.05 -5.75
N ARG A 263 8.60 -32.02 -4.43
CA ARG A 263 9.64 -32.85 -3.78
C ARG A 263 9.37 -34.34 -3.91
N ARG A 264 8.09 -34.75 -3.88
CA ARG A 264 7.66 -36.15 -4.06
C ARG A 264 7.87 -36.64 -5.49
N PHE A 265 7.73 -35.77 -6.49
CA PHE A 265 8.04 -36.11 -7.89
C PHE A 265 9.54 -36.22 -8.15
N ALA A 266 10.35 -35.37 -7.53
CA ALA A 266 11.80 -35.40 -7.71
C ALA A 266 12.50 -36.60 -7.04
N GLY A 267 11.84 -37.28 -6.09
CA GLY A 267 12.38 -38.46 -5.39
C GLY A 267 12.00 -39.81 -6.01
N ARG A 268 11.37 -39.82 -7.19
CA ARG A 268 10.98 -41.02 -7.94
C ARG A 268 11.88 -41.19 -9.15
#